data_AF-A0A2C9LEB1-F1
#
_entry.id   AF-A0A2C9LEB1-F1
#
_cell.length_a   1.000
_cell.length_b   1.000
_cell.length_c   1.000
_cell.angle_alpha   90.00
_cell.angle_beta   90.00
_cell.angle_gamma   90.00
#
_symmetry.space_group_name_H-M   'P 1'
#
loop_
_entity.id
_entity.type
_entity.pdbx_description
1 polymer ?
#
loop_
_entity_poly.entity_id
_entity_poly.type
_entity_poly.pdbx_seq_one_letter_code
_entity_poly.pdbx_strand_id
1 'polypeptide(L)'
;QCQQTCTFDGRKYEDIAGVGGQRAVILDDNVLCTVNDPYRGSENILAHEFTHTIHEQGLSGADKAAVHAAYTAARARQTWTLSSYAMQNEQEYFAEAATVYFGINYSNINSGGMNICAPGAFCSGEMADRYHLYQTDTALYNILTYVFTNNRPNLASGLTVCPAGHSVVG
;
A
#
# COMPACT_ATOMS: atom_id res chain seq x y z
N GLN A 1 -7.81 21.62 22.48
CA GLN A 1 -7.72 20.18 22.80
C GLN A 1 -8.26 19.42 21.60
N CYS A 2 -7.45 18.56 20.98
CA CYS A 2 -7.83 17.79 19.79
C CYS A 2 -7.62 16.28 20.01
N GLN A 3 -7.77 15.78 21.24
CA GLN A 3 -7.50 14.38 21.59
C GLN A 3 -8.24 13.36 20.70
N GLN A 4 -9.38 13.75 20.10
CA GLN A 4 -10.12 12.90 19.17
C GLN A 4 -10.01 13.33 17.70
N THR A 5 -9.37 14.47 17.41
CA THR A 5 -9.27 15.04 16.05
C THR A 5 -7.83 15.23 15.59
N CYS A 6 -6.86 14.71 16.35
CA CYS A 6 -5.44 14.71 16.04
C CYS A 6 -4.84 13.31 16.10
N THR A 7 -3.77 13.10 15.33
CA THR A 7 -2.84 11.97 15.45
C THR A 7 -2.09 11.98 16.78
N PHE A 8 -1.45 10.86 17.11
CA PHE A 8 -0.67 10.73 18.35
C PHE A 8 0.49 11.72 18.47
N ASP A 9 0.99 12.24 17.34
CA ASP A 9 2.05 13.26 17.24
C ASP A 9 1.51 14.72 17.22
N GLY A 10 0.18 14.90 17.32
CA GLY A 10 -0.46 16.20 17.49
C GLY A 10 -0.85 16.91 16.19
N ARG A 11 -0.66 16.31 15.01
CA ARG A 11 -1.20 16.84 13.75
C ARG A 11 -2.71 16.64 13.70
N LYS A 12 -3.47 17.63 13.22
CA LYS A 12 -4.92 17.45 13.06
C LYS A 12 -5.22 16.59 11.84
N TYR A 13 -6.23 15.74 11.94
CA TYR A 13 -6.64 14.89 10.81
C TYR A 13 -7.06 15.67 9.57
N GLU A 14 -7.59 16.88 9.73
CA GLU A 14 -7.97 17.77 8.60
C GLU A 14 -6.78 18.25 7.77
N ASP A 15 -5.56 18.20 8.32
CA ASP A 15 -4.34 18.70 7.67
C ASP A 15 -3.46 17.55 7.10
N ILE A 16 -3.94 16.31 7.13
CA ILE A 16 -3.15 15.12 6.78
C ILE A 16 -3.73 14.44 5.54
N ALA A 17 -2.86 14.14 4.57
CA ALA A 17 -3.29 13.51 3.32
C ALA A 17 -3.69 12.03 3.48
N GLY A 18 -3.09 11.34 4.45
CA GLY A 18 -3.31 9.92 4.76
C GLY A 18 -2.78 9.55 6.16
N VAL A 19 -3.54 8.75 6.91
CA VAL A 19 -3.04 7.99 8.07
C VAL A 19 -3.96 6.79 8.34
N GLY A 20 -3.41 5.66 8.75
CA GLY A 20 -4.13 4.41 8.96
C GLY A 20 -3.66 3.69 10.22
N GLY A 21 -4.52 2.81 10.76
CA GLY A 21 -4.28 2.12 12.02
C GLY A 21 -5.58 1.91 12.78
N GLN A 22 -5.71 2.42 14.02
CA GLN A 22 -7.01 2.44 14.71
C GLN A 22 -8.06 3.29 13.97
N ARG A 23 -7.61 4.30 13.21
CA ARG A 23 -8.46 5.17 12.39
C ARG A 23 -7.77 5.36 11.04
N ALA A 24 -8.57 5.35 9.98
CA ALA A 24 -8.13 5.73 8.65
C ALA A 24 -8.60 7.16 8.36
N VAL A 25 -7.68 8.04 7.96
CA VAL A 25 -7.96 9.37 7.40
C VAL A 25 -7.33 9.41 6.03
N ILE A 26 -8.09 9.93 5.08
CA ILE A 26 -7.69 10.04 3.69
C ILE A 26 -8.18 11.39 3.21
N LEU A 27 -7.36 12.10 2.43
CA LEU A 27 -7.80 13.29 1.73
C LEU A 27 -8.90 12.93 0.73
N ASP A 28 -10.00 13.66 0.77
CA ASP A 28 -11.12 13.49 -0.16
C ASP A 28 -10.68 13.68 -1.61
N ASP A 29 -9.75 14.60 -1.89
CA ASP A 29 -9.17 14.78 -3.22
C ASP A 29 -8.54 13.50 -3.80
N ASN A 30 -7.93 12.64 -2.97
CA ASN A 30 -7.40 11.35 -3.44
C ASN A 30 -8.53 10.35 -3.73
N VAL A 31 -9.55 10.30 -2.86
CA VAL A 31 -10.72 9.41 -3.02
C VAL A 31 -11.54 9.80 -4.26
N LEU A 32 -11.69 11.10 -4.49
CA LEU A 32 -12.46 11.68 -5.59
C LEU A 32 -11.62 11.87 -6.87
N CYS A 33 -10.30 11.67 -6.79
CA CYS A 33 -9.36 11.88 -7.89
C CYS A 33 -9.45 13.29 -8.50
N THR A 34 -9.44 14.33 -7.67
CA THR A 34 -9.48 15.72 -8.13
C THR A 34 -8.08 16.21 -8.55
N VAL A 35 -7.98 17.40 -9.17
CA VAL A 35 -6.69 18.08 -9.44
C VAL A 35 -5.85 18.39 -8.22
N ASN A 36 -6.46 18.45 -7.05
CA ASN A 36 -5.77 18.78 -5.83
C ASN A 36 -5.15 17.55 -5.16
N ASP A 37 -5.37 16.34 -5.69
CA ASP A 37 -4.72 15.13 -5.20
C ASP A 37 -3.18 15.30 -5.25
N PRO A 38 -2.49 15.33 -4.09
CA PRO A 38 -1.05 15.54 -4.05
C PRO A 38 -0.28 14.39 -4.72
N TYR A 39 -0.91 13.21 -4.84
CA TYR A 39 -0.35 12.03 -5.49
C TYR A 39 -0.68 11.96 -6.98
N ARG A 40 -1.49 12.89 -7.50
CA ARG A 40 -1.83 13.04 -8.92
C ARG A 40 -2.31 11.74 -9.59
N GLY A 41 -3.08 10.93 -8.88
CA GLY A 41 -3.57 9.64 -9.36
C GLY A 41 -2.48 8.60 -9.60
N SER A 42 -1.33 8.71 -8.90
CA SER A 42 -0.28 7.68 -8.94
C SER A 42 -0.49 6.57 -7.92
N GLU A 43 -1.26 6.81 -6.85
CA GLU A 43 -1.49 5.82 -5.80
C GLU A 43 -2.88 5.97 -5.17
N ASN A 44 -3.50 4.85 -4.80
CA ASN A 44 -4.74 4.83 -4.05
C ASN A 44 -4.45 4.83 -2.54
N ILE A 45 -4.43 6.03 -1.95
CA ILE A 45 -4.09 6.21 -0.53
C ILE A 45 -5.17 5.61 0.37
N LEU A 46 -6.43 5.56 -0.06
CA LEU A 46 -7.46 4.86 0.70
C LEU A 46 -7.12 3.39 0.93
N ALA A 47 -6.66 2.69 -0.11
CA ALA A 47 -6.25 1.29 0.02
C ALA A 47 -5.01 1.13 0.92
N HIS A 48 -4.05 2.05 0.83
CA HIS A 48 -2.87 2.12 1.69
C HIS A 48 -3.28 2.24 3.18
N GLU A 49 -4.05 3.27 3.53
CA GLU A 49 -4.42 3.56 4.92
C GLU A 49 -5.39 2.52 5.50
N PHE A 50 -6.26 1.97 4.66
CA PHE A 50 -7.12 0.85 5.08
C PHE A 50 -6.31 -0.42 5.32
N THR A 51 -5.21 -0.63 4.60
CA THR A 51 -4.29 -1.75 4.85
C THR A 51 -3.62 -1.64 6.21
N HIS A 52 -3.21 -0.45 6.66
CA HIS A 52 -2.75 -0.29 8.05
C HIS A 52 -3.83 -0.68 9.06
N THR A 53 -5.09 -0.33 8.80
CA THR A 53 -6.21 -0.70 9.67
C THR A 53 -6.38 -2.22 9.74
N ILE A 54 -6.31 -2.91 8.60
CA ILE A 54 -6.33 -4.38 8.54
C ILE A 54 -5.13 -4.96 9.29
N HIS A 55 -3.92 -4.42 9.06
CA HIS A 55 -2.71 -4.88 9.73
C HIS A 55 -2.84 -4.78 11.25
N GLU A 56 -3.21 -3.60 11.77
CA GLU A 56 -3.25 -3.37 13.21
C GLU A 56 -4.44 -4.03 13.91
N GLN A 57 -5.61 -4.09 13.27
CA GLN A 57 -6.86 -4.47 13.93
C GLN A 57 -7.45 -5.78 13.40
N GLY A 58 -7.18 -6.13 12.14
CA GLY A 58 -7.74 -7.30 11.47
C GLY A 58 -6.87 -8.56 11.56
N LEU A 59 -5.53 -8.41 11.55
CA LEU A 59 -4.62 -9.55 11.58
C LEU A 59 -4.46 -10.15 12.98
N SER A 60 -4.37 -11.48 13.03
CA SER A 60 -4.03 -12.21 14.25
C SER A 60 -2.59 -11.90 14.69
N GLY A 61 -2.25 -12.21 15.94
CA GLY A 61 -0.86 -12.06 16.41
C GLY A 61 0.14 -12.91 15.61
N ALA A 62 -0.28 -14.08 15.13
CA ALA A 62 0.55 -14.94 14.29
C ALA A 62 0.78 -14.34 12.89
N ASP A 63 -0.26 -13.76 12.30
CA ASP A 63 -0.17 -13.13 10.97
C ASP A 63 0.70 -11.87 11.01
N LYS A 64 0.55 -11.03 12.06
CA LYS A 64 1.45 -9.89 12.32
C LYS A 64 2.90 -10.33 12.45
N ALA A 65 3.16 -11.39 13.22
CA ALA A 65 4.51 -11.93 13.36
C ALA A 65 5.08 -12.45 12.02
N ALA A 66 4.24 -13.00 11.15
CA ALA A 66 4.64 -13.41 9.81
C ALA A 66 5.01 -12.21 8.92
N VAL A 67 4.25 -11.10 8.99
CA VAL A 67 4.58 -9.84 8.31
C VAL A 67 5.92 -9.30 8.82
N HIS A 68 6.12 -9.23 10.14
CA HIS A 68 7.37 -8.78 10.76
C HIS A 68 8.59 -9.60 10.30
N ALA A 69 8.44 -10.93 10.24
CA ALA A 69 9.48 -11.83 9.78
C ALA A 69 9.82 -11.60 8.29
N ALA A 70 8.80 -11.42 7.44
CA ALA A 70 8.98 -11.10 6.03
C ALA A 70 9.72 -9.75 5.85
N TYR A 71 9.27 -8.70 6.55
CA TYR A 71 9.90 -7.38 6.55
C TYR A 71 11.37 -7.44 6.95
N THR A 72 11.68 -8.11 8.06
CA THR A 72 13.05 -8.24 8.56
C THR A 72 13.94 -8.96 7.55
N ALA A 73 13.43 -10.03 6.92
CA ALA A 73 14.13 -10.76 5.89
C ALA A 73 14.32 -9.92 4.60
N ALA A 74 13.34 -9.10 4.21
CA ALA A 74 13.43 -8.20 3.07
C ALA A 74 14.46 -7.09 3.29
N ARG A 75 14.48 -6.47 4.49
CA ARG A 75 15.51 -5.49 4.90
C ARG A 75 16.91 -6.10 4.83
N ALA A 76 17.10 -7.28 5.44
CA ALA A 76 18.40 -7.95 5.52
C ALA A 76 18.95 -8.34 4.14
N ARG A 77 18.07 -8.76 3.22
CA ARG A 77 18.43 -9.13 1.84
C ARG A 77 18.44 -7.96 0.87
N GLN A 78 18.02 -6.77 1.31
CA GLN A 78 17.80 -5.61 0.45
C GLN A 78 16.90 -5.95 -0.75
N THR A 79 15.88 -6.79 -0.52
CA THR A 79 14.94 -7.22 -1.57
C THR A 79 14.21 -6.02 -2.19
N TRP A 80 13.93 -5.02 -1.35
CA TRP A 80 13.34 -3.74 -1.74
C TRP A 80 14.41 -2.65 -1.66
N THR A 81 14.23 -1.57 -2.42
CA THR A 81 15.10 -0.39 -2.30
C THR A 81 14.99 0.18 -0.89
N LEU A 82 16.09 0.12 -0.10
CA LEU A 82 16.06 0.46 1.33
C LEU A 82 15.67 1.91 1.65
N SER A 83 15.87 2.84 0.72
CA SER A 83 15.49 4.25 0.88
C SER A 83 14.04 4.56 0.50
N SER A 84 13.27 3.55 0.08
CA SER A 84 11.86 3.71 -0.29
C SER A 84 10.97 3.92 0.93
N TYR A 85 9.77 4.44 0.70
CA TYR A 85 8.78 4.62 1.75
C TYR A 85 8.36 3.27 2.37
N ALA A 86 8.13 2.24 1.54
CA ALA A 86 7.85 0.88 1.99
C ALA A 86 8.89 0.34 2.99
N MET A 87 10.14 0.79 2.93
CA MET A 87 11.19 0.29 3.80
C MET A 87 11.43 1.13 5.07
N GLN A 88 10.57 2.11 5.37
CA GLN A 88 10.69 2.90 6.60
C GLN A 88 10.38 2.08 7.85
N ASN A 89 9.33 1.26 7.82
CA ASN A 89 8.93 0.36 8.89
C ASN A 89 8.08 -0.81 8.33
N GLU A 90 7.72 -1.75 9.21
CA GLU A 90 6.92 -2.94 8.84
C GLU A 90 5.50 -2.57 8.36
N GLN A 91 4.92 -1.53 8.93
CA GLN A 91 3.57 -1.08 8.59
C GLN A 91 3.53 -0.53 7.15
N GLU A 92 4.47 0.33 6.77
CA GLU A 92 4.59 0.84 5.40
C GLU A 92 4.91 -0.29 4.42
N TYR A 93 5.79 -1.22 4.81
CA TYR A 93 6.13 -2.38 3.98
C TYR A 93 4.89 -3.19 3.60
N PHE A 94 4.00 -3.45 4.57
CA PHE A 94 2.77 -4.19 4.32
C PHE A 94 1.74 -3.37 3.53
N ALA A 95 1.59 -2.07 3.83
CA ALA A 95 0.64 -1.19 3.16
C ALA A 95 1.01 -0.93 1.69
N GLU A 96 2.27 -0.54 1.44
CA GLU A 96 2.80 -0.36 0.08
C GLU A 96 2.72 -1.67 -0.72
N ALA A 97 3.09 -2.80 -0.11
CA ALA A 97 2.98 -4.09 -0.80
C ALA A 97 1.53 -4.45 -1.16
N ALA A 98 0.55 -4.10 -0.34
CA ALA A 98 -0.86 -4.30 -0.67
C ALA A 98 -1.29 -3.44 -1.86
N THR A 99 -0.87 -2.17 -1.93
CA THR A 99 -1.18 -1.30 -3.09
C THR A 99 -0.55 -1.83 -4.38
N VAL A 100 0.67 -2.40 -4.32
CA VAL A 100 1.29 -3.11 -5.45
C VAL A 100 0.51 -4.38 -5.79
N TYR A 101 0.14 -5.20 -4.79
CA TYR A 101 -0.63 -6.44 -4.97
C TYR A 101 -1.99 -6.21 -5.64
N PHE A 102 -2.60 -5.05 -5.43
CA PHE A 102 -3.84 -4.63 -6.07
C PHE A 102 -3.64 -3.88 -7.40
N GLY A 103 -2.40 -3.62 -7.83
CA GLY A 103 -2.09 -2.90 -9.07
C GLY A 103 -2.47 -1.42 -9.03
N ILE A 104 -2.43 -0.79 -7.85
CA ILE A 104 -2.88 0.59 -7.60
C ILE A 104 -1.77 1.47 -7.02
N ASN A 105 -0.52 1.18 -7.39
CA ASN A 105 0.67 1.96 -7.01
C ASN A 105 1.60 2.14 -8.22
N TYR A 106 1.73 3.37 -8.68
CA TYR A 106 2.61 3.82 -9.76
C TYR A 106 3.72 4.73 -9.24
N SER A 107 4.19 4.50 -8.01
CA SER A 107 5.31 5.21 -7.39
C SER A 107 6.46 4.26 -7.07
N ASN A 108 7.54 4.31 -7.84
CA ASN A 108 8.75 3.50 -7.57
C ASN A 108 9.44 3.89 -6.25
N ILE A 109 9.33 5.18 -5.86
CA ILE A 109 9.94 5.68 -4.63
C ILE A 109 9.18 5.13 -3.41
N ASN A 110 7.87 4.92 -3.52
CA ASN A 110 7.08 4.38 -2.43
C ASN A 110 7.19 2.85 -2.38
N SER A 111 6.97 2.17 -3.51
CA SER A 111 6.92 0.72 -3.65
C SER A 111 8.26 -0.01 -3.54
N GLY A 112 9.38 0.71 -3.40
CA GLY A 112 10.72 0.13 -3.34
C GLY A 112 11.13 -0.70 -4.56
N GLY A 113 10.46 -0.49 -5.70
CA GLY A 113 10.70 -1.21 -6.96
C GLY A 113 9.78 -2.41 -7.20
N MET A 114 8.89 -2.76 -6.26
CA MET A 114 8.05 -3.95 -6.44
C MET A 114 6.94 -3.80 -7.49
N ASN A 115 6.71 -2.59 -8.00
CA ASN A 115 5.86 -2.34 -9.15
C ASN A 115 6.64 -2.21 -10.48
N ILE A 116 7.94 -2.51 -10.50
CA ILE A 116 8.81 -2.37 -11.69
C ILE A 116 9.19 -3.74 -12.25
N CYS A 117 8.49 -4.18 -13.31
CA CYS A 117 8.71 -5.48 -13.93
C CYS A 117 9.80 -5.49 -15.00
N ALA A 118 10.23 -4.32 -15.49
CA ALA A 118 11.33 -4.17 -16.45
C ALA A 118 12.08 -2.85 -16.19
N PRO A 119 13.34 -2.69 -16.66
CA PRO A 119 14.11 -1.48 -16.38
C PRO A 119 13.35 -0.18 -16.73
N GLY A 120 12.97 0.57 -15.69
CA GLY A 120 12.25 1.83 -15.82
C GLY A 120 10.77 1.72 -16.22
N ALA A 121 10.18 0.52 -16.20
CA ALA A 121 8.81 0.30 -16.62
C ALA A 121 7.99 -0.41 -15.54
N PHE A 122 6.81 0.15 -15.24
CA PHE A 122 5.85 -0.47 -14.35
C PHE A 122 5.37 -1.82 -14.88
N CYS A 123 4.98 -2.70 -13.97
CA CYS A 123 4.28 -3.91 -14.30
C CYS A 123 2.98 -3.62 -15.07
N SER A 124 2.61 -4.52 -15.97
CA SER A 124 1.43 -4.38 -16.81
C SER A 124 0.15 -4.81 -16.08
N GLY A 125 -0.18 -4.09 -15.01
CA GLY A 125 -1.40 -4.28 -14.21
C GLY A 125 -1.27 -5.28 -13.06
N GLU A 126 -2.36 -5.40 -12.28
CA GLU A 126 -2.45 -6.13 -11.01
C GLU A 126 -1.81 -7.53 -11.05
N MET A 127 -2.12 -8.34 -12.07
CA MET A 127 -1.58 -9.71 -12.13
C MET A 127 -0.07 -9.75 -12.41
N ALA A 128 0.47 -8.77 -13.13
CA ALA A 128 1.90 -8.64 -13.35
C ALA A 128 2.61 -8.19 -12.07
N ASP A 129 2.05 -7.23 -11.33
CA ASP A 129 2.55 -6.81 -10.01
C ASP A 129 2.58 -7.99 -9.03
N ARG A 130 1.47 -8.74 -8.92
CA ARG A 130 1.39 -9.94 -8.09
C ARG A 130 2.44 -10.98 -8.46
N TYR A 131 2.63 -11.22 -9.76
CA TYR A 131 3.64 -12.16 -10.23
C TYR A 131 5.05 -11.69 -9.88
N HIS A 132 5.33 -10.39 -10.00
CA HIS A 132 6.60 -9.81 -9.59
C HIS A 132 6.85 -10.00 -8.09
N LEU A 133 5.88 -9.63 -7.24
CA LEU A 133 5.93 -9.88 -5.79
C LEU A 133 6.16 -11.35 -5.46
N TYR A 134 5.50 -12.28 -6.16
CA TYR A 134 5.73 -13.72 -5.98
C TYR A 134 7.19 -14.11 -6.26
N GLN A 135 7.82 -13.52 -7.29
CA GLN A 135 9.20 -13.82 -7.65
C GLN A 135 10.24 -13.16 -6.73
N THR A 136 9.97 -11.94 -6.24
CA THR A 136 10.94 -11.14 -5.48
C THR A 136 10.81 -11.32 -3.97
N ASP A 137 9.58 -11.40 -3.47
CA ASP A 137 9.25 -11.49 -2.05
C ASP A 137 8.10 -12.48 -1.79
N THR A 138 8.36 -13.75 -2.09
CA THR A 138 7.37 -14.84 -2.02
C THR A 138 6.69 -14.95 -0.65
N ALA A 139 7.41 -14.66 0.44
CA ALA A 139 6.86 -14.71 1.79
C ALA A 139 5.73 -13.68 1.97
N LEU A 140 6.00 -12.43 1.58
CA LEU A 140 5.02 -11.36 1.61
C LEU A 140 3.85 -11.62 0.66
N TYR A 141 4.14 -12.06 -0.57
CA TYR A 141 3.10 -12.42 -1.55
C TYR A 141 2.10 -13.46 -0.99
N ASN A 142 2.60 -14.48 -0.30
CA ASN A 142 1.75 -15.50 0.31
C ASN A 142 0.86 -14.91 1.41
N ILE A 143 1.39 -14.01 2.24
CA ILE A 143 0.62 -13.32 3.28
C ILE A 143 -0.48 -12.46 2.63
N LEU A 144 -0.15 -11.65 1.62
CA LEU A 144 -1.13 -10.81 0.92
C LEU A 144 -2.23 -11.64 0.27
N THR A 145 -1.88 -12.78 -0.34
CA THR A 145 -2.84 -13.70 -0.95
C THR A 145 -3.76 -14.35 0.08
N TYR A 146 -3.24 -14.71 1.24
CA TYR A 146 -4.06 -15.18 2.35
C TYR A 146 -5.01 -14.09 2.85
N VAL A 147 -4.49 -12.90 3.17
CA VAL A 147 -5.22 -11.80 3.80
C VAL A 147 -6.31 -11.24 2.88
N PHE A 148 -5.97 -10.91 1.62
CA PHE A 148 -6.84 -10.12 0.76
C PHE A 148 -7.69 -10.95 -0.19
N THR A 149 -7.25 -12.15 -0.57
CA THR A 149 -7.99 -13.00 -1.52
C THR A 149 -8.42 -14.34 -0.95
N ASN A 150 -8.13 -14.61 0.32
CA ASN A 150 -8.39 -15.89 0.97
C ASN A 150 -7.80 -17.06 0.16
N ASN A 151 -6.50 -16.97 -0.14
CA ASN A 151 -5.73 -17.97 -0.90
C ASN A 151 -6.18 -18.14 -2.36
N ARG A 152 -6.79 -17.11 -2.98
CA ARG A 152 -7.21 -17.12 -4.39
C ARG A 152 -6.32 -16.18 -5.21
N PRO A 153 -5.11 -16.61 -5.63
CA PRO A 153 -4.13 -15.73 -6.25
C PRO A 153 -4.59 -15.09 -7.57
N ASN A 154 -5.51 -15.74 -8.28
CA ASN A 154 -6.07 -15.26 -9.55
C ASN A 154 -7.35 -14.42 -9.39
N LEU A 155 -7.80 -14.17 -8.15
CA LEU A 155 -8.92 -13.26 -7.90
C LEU A 155 -8.42 -11.83 -8.05
N ALA A 156 -8.72 -11.23 -9.19
CA ALA A 156 -8.49 -9.81 -9.44
C ALA A 156 -9.37 -8.96 -8.53
N SER A 157 -8.80 -7.88 -8.01
CA SER A 157 -9.51 -6.95 -7.13
C SER A 157 -10.48 -6.06 -7.90
N GLY A 158 -10.12 -5.70 -9.15
CA GLY A 158 -10.83 -4.67 -9.92
C GLY A 158 -10.65 -3.26 -9.35
N LEU A 159 -9.74 -3.08 -8.38
CA LEU A 159 -9.39 -1.77 -7.86
C LEU A 159 -8.60 -0.98 -8.92
N THR A 160 -8.74 0.33 -8.85
CA THR A 160 -8.02 1.28 -9.69
C THR A 160 -7.49 2.39 -8.80
N VAL A 161 -6.45 3.09 -9.24
CA VAL A 161 -6.06 4.34 -8.57
C VAL A 161 -7.20 5.35 -8.68
N CYS A 162 -7.68 5.57 -9.91
CA CYS A 162 -8.85 6.39 -10.19
C CYS A 162 -9.81 5.64 -11.12
N PRO A 163 -11.11 5.54 -10.78
CA PRO A 163 -12.09 4.86 -11.63
C PRO A 163 -12.26 5.52 -13.00
N ALA A 164 -12.52 4.71 -14.03
CA ALA A 164 -12.76 5.21 -15.39
C ALA A 164 -13.94 6.20 -15.44
N GLY A 165 -13.72 7.35 -16.07
CA GLY A 165 -14.68 8.46 -16.10
C GLY A 165 -14.37 9.60 -15.13
N HIS A 166 -13.50 9.36 -14.13
CA HIS A 166 -12.83 10.42 -13.38
C HIS A 166 -11.45 10.65 -14.00
N SER A 167 -11.34 11.67 -14.86
CA SER A 167 -10.04 12.32 -15.05
C SER A 167 -9.75 13.14 -13.79
N VAL A 168 -8.48 13.38 -13.51
CA VAL A 168 -8.07 14.45 -12.59
C VAL A 168 -8.74 15.74 -13.10
N VAL A 169 -9.90 16.10 -12.55
CA VAL A 169 -10.79 17.11 -13.15
C VAL A 169 -10.19 18.48 -12.94
N GLY A 170 -9.58 19.01 -14.01
CA GLY A 170 -8.98 20.34 -14.11
C GLY A 170 -9.43 21.07 -15.35
#